data_AF-A0A6M0H1J6-F1
#
_entry.id   AF-A0A6M0H1J6-F1
#
_cell.length_a   1.000
_cell.length_b   1.000
_cell.length_c   1.000
_cell.angle_alpha   90.00
_cell.angle_beta   90.00
_cell.angle_gamma   90.00
#
_symmetry.space_group_name_H-M   'P 1'
#
loop_
_entity.id
_entity.type
_entity.pdbx_description
1 polymer ?
#
loop_
_entity_poly.entity_id
_entity_poly.type
_entity_poly.pdbx_seq_one_letter_code
_entity_poly.pdbx_strand_id
1 'polypeptide(L)'
;MISLIIGAIFFILGIIMFIQTLIKKEALSSNLYGISKEKYIVTNKENFTKIMIRQNYICSIYIIFLGILLILTKESILASCGAFIIIIQLICSHYAKRYVEIV
;
A
#
# COMPACT_ATOMS: atom_id res chain seq x y z
N MET A 1 15.46 -6.12 -21.20
CA MET A 1 15.93 -6.90 -20.04
C MET A 1 15.61 -6.21 -18.71
N ILE A 2 15.98 -4.95 -18.52
CA ILE A 2 15.75 -4.21 -17.26
C ILE A 2 14.26 -4.16 -16.88
N SER A 3 13.36 -3.84 -17.82
CA SER A 3 11.91 -3.78 -17.56
C SER A 3 11.32 -5.11 -17.07
N LEU A 4 11.85 -6.25 -17.54
CA LEU A 4 11.44 -7.59 -17.09
C LEU A 4 11.87 -7.85 -15.64
N ILE A 5 13.09 -7.46 -15.27
CA ILE A 5 13.61 -7.59 -13.90
C ILE A 5 12.77 -6.72 -12.95
N ILE A 6 12.53 -5.45 -13.31
CA ILE A 6 11.72 -4.53 -12.50
C ILE A 6 10.28 -5.06 -12.38
N GLY A 7 9.69 -5.53 -13.48
CA GLY A 7 8.34 -6.11 -13.47
C GLY A 7 8.22 -7.34 -12.58
N ALA A 8 9.21 -8.24 -12.62
CA ALA A 8 9.26 -9.41 -11.73
C ALA A 8 9.40 -9.01 -10.25
N ILE A 9 10.24 -8.01 -9.95
CA ILE A 9 10.38 -7.46 -8.59
C ILE A 9 9.04 -6.90 -8.10
N PHE A 10 8.36 -6.08 -8.92
CA PHE A 10 7.05 -5.52 -8.56
C PHE A 10 6.03 -6.62 -8.32
N PHE A 11 5.91 -7.59 -9.22
CA PHE A 11 4.98 -8.70 -9.07
C PHE A 11 5.21 -9.48 -7.76
N ILE A 12 6.46 -9.85 -7.46
CA ILE A 12 6.81 -10.59 -6.25
C ILE A 12 6.51 -9.74 -4.99
N LEU A 13 6.90 -8.46 -4.97
CA LEU A 13 6.63 -7.56 -3.85
C LEU A 13 5.12 -7.41 -3.60
N GLY A 14 4.34 -7.25 -4.66
CA GLY A 14 2.89 -7.15 -4.57
C GLY A 14 2.25 -8.42 -3.99
N ILE A 15 2.72 -9.60 -4.38
CA ILE A 15 2.27 -10.88 -3.80
C ILE A 15 2.65 -10.98 -2.32
N ILE A 16 3.89 -10.65 -1.96
CA ILE A 16 4.35 -10.69 -0.57
C ILE A 16 3.48 -9.76 0.30
N MET A 17 3.25 -8.54 -0.15
CA MET A 17 2.38 -7.58 0.56
C MET A 17 0.95 -8.11 0.71
N PHE A 18 0.40 -8.74 -0.32
CA PHE A 18 -0.95 -9.31 -0.30
C PHE A 18 -1.06 -10.46 0.73
N ILE A 19 -0.11 -11.41 0.70
CA ILE A 19 -0.07 -12.54 1.63
C ILE A 19 0.12 -12.07 3.07
N GLN A 20 1.04 -11.12 3.30
CA GLN A 20 1.25 -10.55 4.64
C GLN A 20 0.00 -9.85 5.15
N THR A 21 -0.76 -9.18 4.28
CA THR A 21 -2.04 -8.55 4.63
C THR A 21 -3.10 -9.59 5.04
N LEU A 22 -3.10 -10.77 4.41
CA LEU A 22 -4.00 -11.87 4.78
C LEU A 22 -3.64 -12.51 6.12
N ILE A 23 -2.34 -12.73 6.39
CA ILE A 23 -1.85 -13.42 7.60
C ILE A 23 -1.88 -12.49 8.82
N LYS A 24 -1.47 -11.22 8.66
CA LYS A 24 -1.23 -10.28 9.75
C LYS A 24 -2.25 -9.14 9.79
N LYS A 25 -3.53 -9.44 9.59
CA LYS A 25 -4.64 -8.46 9.54
C LYS A 25 -4.60 -7.48 10.73
N GLU A 26 -4.26 -7.94 11.93
CA GLU A 26 -4.31 -7.14 13.16
C GLU A 26 -3.03 -6.35 13.47
N ALA A 27 -1.89 -6.68 12.84
CA ALA A 27 -0.59 -6.06 13.12
C ALA A 27 -0.21 -4.94 12.12
N LEU A 28 -1.04 -4.71 11.11
CA LEU A 28 -0.80 -3.70 10.07
C LEU A 28 -1.22 -2.32 10.56
N SER A 29 -0.47 -1.77 11.51
CA SER A 29 -0.41 -0.32 11.69
C SER A 29 0.38 0.26 10.53
N SER A 30 -0.23 0.44 9.36
CA SER A 30 0.42 1.27 8.34
C SER A 30 0.45 2.71 8.85
N ASN A 31 1.50 3.45 8.50
CA ASN A 31 1.65 4.83 8.92
C ASN A 31 0.53 5.68 8.31
N LEU A 32 -0.07 6.54 9.13
CA LEU A 32 -0.90 7.63 8.59
C LEU A 32 -0.01 8.57 7.79
N TYR A 33 -0.38 8.82 6.53
CA TYR A 33 0.38 9.73 5.70
C TYR A 33 0.44 11.12 6.34
N GLY A 34 1.66 11.61 6.57
CA GLY A 34 1.93 12.91 7.19
C GLY A 34 1.84 12.96 8.72
N ILE A 35 1.59 11.84 9.43
CA ILE A 35 1.56 11.81 10.89
C ILE A 35 2.40 10.63 11.42
N SER A 36 3.41 10.92 12.24
CA SER A 36 4.20 9.89 12.93
C SER A 36 3.31 9.09 13.87
N LYS A 37 3.55 7.78 13.99
CA LYS A 37 2.87 6.88 14.94
C LYS A 37 2.90 7.37 16.38
N GLU A 38 3.94 8.09 16.76
CA GLU A 38 4.12 8.65 18.11
C GLU A 38 3.21 9.84 18.40
N LYS A 39 2.64 10.45 17.35
CA LYS A 39 1.83 11.68 17.43
C LYS A 39 0.34 11.42 17.31
N TYR A 40 -0.11 10.16 17.38
CA TYR A 40 -1.53 9.87 17.38
C TYR A 40 -1.89 8.63 18.19
N ILE A 41 -3.07 8.70 18.82
CA ILE A 41 -3.69 7.58 19.53
C ILE A 41 -4.85 7.09 18.67
N VAL A 42 -4.95 5.79 18.45
CA VAL A 42 -6.06 5.20 17.69
C VAL A 42 -7.29 5.11 18.59
N THR A 43 -8.31 5.92 18.32
CA THR A 43 -9.55 5.98 19.13
C THR A 43 -10.52 4.86 18.79
N ASN A 44 -10.57 4.42 17.52
CA ASN A 44 -11.35 3.25 17.11
C ASN A 44 -10.47 2.29 16.29
N LYS A 45 -9.91 1.29 16.98
CA LYS A 45 -8.94 0.34 16.41
C LYS A 45 -9.55 -0.52 15.30
N GLU A 46 -10.80 -0.94 15.42
CA GLU A 46 -11.45 -1.82 14.44
C GLU A 46 -11.62 -1.12 13.08
N ASN A 47 -12.22 0.07 13.09
CA ASN A 47 -12.44 0.84 11.86
C ASN A 47 -11.12 1.32 11.23
N PHE A 48 -10.18 1.77 12.07
CA PHE A 48 -8.84 2.15 11.61
C PHE A 48 -8.14 0.97 10.91
N THR A 49 -8.07 -0.18 11.58
CA THR A 49 -7.42 -1.38 11.04
C THR A 49 -8.08 -1.84 9.74
N LYS A 50 -9.42 -1.79 9.66
CA LYS A 50 -10.16 -2.10 8.42
C LYS A 50 -9.76 -1.21 7.25
N ILE A 51 -9.52 0.08 7.48
CA ILE A 51 -9.06 1.02 6.44
C ILE A 51 -7.61 0.71 6.05
N MET A 52 -6.73 0.47 7.01
CA MET A 52 -5.32 0.16 6.73
C MET A 52 -5.16 -1.16 5.96
N ILE A 53 -5.94 -2.18 6.31
CA ILE A 53 -6.02 -3.44 5.56
C ILE A 53 -6.47 -3.17 4.11
N ARG A 54 -7.54 -2.39 3.91
CA ARG A 54 -8.01 -2.02 2.57
C ARG A 54 -6.96 -1.29 1.75
N GLN A 55 -6.25 -0.34 2.37
CA GLN A 55 -5.14 0.37 1.73
C GLN A 55 -4.08 -0.62 1.23
N ASN A 56 -3.65 -1.56 2.08
CA ASN A 56 -2.63 -2.54 1.71
C ASN A 56 -3.12 -3.48 0.60
N TYR A 57 -4.38 -3.89 0.59
CA TYR A 57 -4.94 -4.66 -0.52
C TYR A 57 -4.89 -3.89 -1.84
N ILE A 58 -5.35 -2.63 -1.84
CA ILE A 58 -5.36 -1.80 -3.05
C ILE A 58 -3.93 -1.58 -3.56
N CYS A 59 -2.99 -1.25 -2.66
CA CYS A 59 -1.57 -1.11 -3.02
C CYS A 59 -0.99 -2.42 -3.58
N SER A 60 -1.29 -3.57 -2.96
CA SER A 60 -0.77 -4.86 -3.42
C SER A 60 -1.29 -5.21 -4.81
N ILE A 61 -2.59 -5.05 -5.05
CA ILE A 61 -3.22 -5.29 -6.36
C ILE A 61 -2.62 -4.34 -7.40
N TYR A 62 -2.44 -3.07 -7.06
CA TYR A 62 -1.83 -2.08 -7.94
C TYR A 62 -0.40 -2.47 -8.35
N ILE A 63 0.43 -2.86 -7.39
CA ILE A 63 1.82 -3.28 -7.64
C ILE A 63 1.88 -4.55 -8.49
N ILE A 64 1.02 -5.54 -8.20
CA ILE A 64 0.92 -6.78 -9.00
C ILE A 64 0.56 -6.42 -10.45
N PHE A 65 -0.47 -5.60 -10.65
CA PHE A 65 -0.93 -5.18 -11.97
C PHE A 65 0.17 -4.44 -12.73
N LEU A 66 0.90 -3.53 -12.06
CA LEU A 66 1.99 -2.79 -12.66
C LEU A 66 3.16 -3.72 -13.04
N GLY A 67 3.48 -4.72 -12.21
CA GLY A 67 4.47 -5.75 -12.51
C GLY A 67 4.12 -6.57 -13.75
N ILE A 68 2.86 -7.00 -13.87
CA ILE A 68 2.35 -7.71 -15.07
C ILE A 68 2.46 -6.82 -16.31
N LEU A 69 2.02 -5.56 -16.23
CA LEU A 69 2.11 -4.62 -17.35
C LEU A 69 3.54 -4.38 -17.80
N LEU A 70 4.49 -4.23 -16.87
CA LEU A 70 5.91 -4.08 -17.17
C LEU A 70 6.50 -5.30 -17.89
N ILE A 71 6.10 -6.51 -17.50
CA ILE A 71 6.53 -7.77 -18.14
C ILE A 71 6.00 -7.86 -19.57
N LEU A 72 4.72 -7.53 -19.78
CA LEU A 72 4.05 -7.65 -21.08
C LEU A 72 4.50 -6.58 -22.09
N THR A 73 4.49 -5.32 -21.66
CA THR A 73 4.76 -4.17 -22.55
C THR A 73 6.26 -3.91 -22.72
N LYS A 74 7.07 -4.28 -21.73
CA LYS A 74 8.51 -3.98 -21.64
C LYS A 74 8.83 -2.48 -21.58
N GLU A 75 7.83 -1.62 -21.41
CA GLU A 75 7.94 -0.17 -21.33
C GLU A 75 8.45 0.26 -19.95
N SER A 76 9.70 0.73 -19.88
CA SER A 76 10.33 1.12 -18.62
C SER A 76 9.67 2.34 -17.96
N ILE A 77 8.97 3.18 -18.74
CA ILE A 77 8.26 4.35 -18.23
C ILE A 77 7.16 3.96 -17.23
N LEU A 78 6.59 2.75 -17.34
CA LEU A 78 5.59 2.25 -16.40
C LEU A 78 6.14 2.07 -14.98
N ALA A 79 7.46 1.90 -14.81
CA ALA A 79 8.04 1.82 -13.48
C ALA A 79 7.82 3.11 -12.67
N SER A 80 7.77 4.27 -13.35
CA SER A 80 7.48 5.56 -12.70
C SER A 80 6.06 5.65 -12.14
N CYS A 81 5.11 4.91 -12.72
CA CYS A 81 3.74 4.85 -12.22
C CYS A 81 3.66 4.26 -10.81
N GLY A 82 4.68 3.50 -10.37
CA GLY A 82 4.77 3.01 -8.99
C GLY A 82 4.61 4.12 -7.93
N ALA A 83 4.99 5.37 -8.24
CA ALA A 83 4.80 6.53 -7.38
C ALA A 83 3.33 6.84 -7.06
N PHE A 84 2.37 6.40 -7.89
CA PHE A 84 0.93 6.64 -7.66
C PHE A 84 0.37 5.89 -6.44
N ILE A 85 1.14 4.98 -5.83
CA ILE A 85 0.84 4.44 -4.49
C ILE A 85 0.61 5.55 -3.46
N ILE A 86 1.30 6.69 -3.58
CA ILE A 86 1.13 7.84 -2.68
C ILE A 86 -0.33 8.34 -2.70
N ILE A 87 -0.99 8.31 -3.86
CA ILE A 87 -2.39 8.73 -3.98
C ILE A 87 -3.31 7.80 -3.19
N ILE A 88 -3.10 6.48 -3.28
CA ILE A 88 -3.84 5.48 -2.50
C ILE A 88 -3.63 5.72 -1.01
N GLN A 89 -2.38 5.95 -0.60
CA GLN A 89 -2.03 6.24 0.80
C GLN A 89 -2.69 7.52 1.31
N LEU A 90 -2.71 8.59 0.52
CA LEU A 90 -3.35 9.86 0.87
C LEU A 90 -4.86 9.69 1.10
N ILE A 91 -5.55 9.03 0.16
CA ILE A 91 -6.99 8.80 0.24
C ILE A 91 -7.32 7.99 1.49
N CYS A 92 -6.67 6.83 1.67
CA CYS A 92 -6.94 5.97 2.83
C CYS A 92 -6.57 6.65 4.15
N SER A 93 -5.47 7.41 4.19
CA SER A 93 -5.08 8.17 5.37
C SER A 93 -6.09 9.26 5.72
N HIS A 94 -6.68 9.94 4.74
CA HIS A 94 -7.73 10.94 4.98
C HIS A 94 -8.93 10.32 5.71
N TYR A 95 -9.35 9.11 5.32
CA TYR A 95 -10.44 8.41 6.03
C TYR A 95 -10.00 7.86 7.39
N ALA A 96 -8.78 7.32 7.49
CA ALA A 96 -8.25 6.76 8.74
C ALA A 96 -8.06 7.82 9.83
N LYS A 97 -7.81 9.10 9.45
CA LYS A 97 -7.70 10.24 10.39
C LYS A 97 -8.93 10.44 11.27
N ARG A 98 -10.13 9.97 10.85
CA ARG A 98 -11.36 10.06 11.65
C ARG A 98 -11.36 9.15 12.88
N TYR A 99 -10.45 8.17 12.93
CA TYR A 99 -10.38 7.15 13.97
C TYR A 99 -9.10 7.26 14.82
N VAL A 100 -8.46 8.43 14.78
CA VAL A 100 -7.29 8.74 15.60
C VAL A 100 -7.44 10.13 16.20
N GLU A 101 -6.80 10.32 17.35
CA GLU A 101 -6.64 11.60 18.02
C GLU A 101 -5.17 12.01 17.93
N ILE A 102 -4.91 13.24 17.51
CA ILE A 102 -3.53 13.75 17.38
C ILE A 102 -3.09 14.26 18.75
N VAL A 103 -1.92 13.79 19.19
CA VAL A 103 -1.26 14.18 20.43
C VAL A 103 -0.30 15.32 20.19
#